data_AF-A0A2N9P0F0-F1
#
_entry.id   AF-A0A2N9P0F0-F1
#
_cell.length_a   1.000
_cell.length_b   1.000
_cell.length_c   1.000
_cell.angle_alpha   90.00
_cell.angle_beta   90.00
_cell.angle_gamma   90.00
#
_symmetry.space_group_name_H-M   'P 1'
#
loop_
_entity.id
_entity.type
_entity.pdbx_description
1 polymer ?
#
loop_
_entity_poly.entity_id
_entity_poly.type
_entity_poly.pdbx_seq_one_letter_code
_entity_poly.pdbx_strand_id
1 'polypeptide(L)'
;MRTLAEDTHPEVEKVLVELLRAASPARKLAMVLSANQTARELALTGLRERHPADSEARLRRRLADLWLGPELATKAYGPLPDNG
;
A
#
# COMPACT_ATOMS: atom_id res chain seq x y z
N MET A 1 26.25 -8.62 6.82
CA MET A 1 25.07 -7.80 7.20
C MET A 1 24.04 -8.00 6.11
N ARG A 2 22.79 -8.36 6.43
CA ARG A 2 21.74 -8.50 5.41
C ARG A 2 21.21 -7.10 5.08
N THR A 3 21.17 -6.72 3.81
CA THR A 3 20.57 -5.46 3.36
C THR A 3 19.04 -5.56 3.42
N LEU A 4 18.38 -4.42 3.62
CA LEU A 4 16.92 -4.25 3.56
C LEU A 4 16.38 -4.42 2.14
N ALA A 5 17.18 -4.06 1.13
CA ALA A 5 16.87 -4.23 -0.29
C ALA A 5 18.06 -4.86 -1.02
N GLU A 6 17.81 -5.89 -1.84
CA GLU A 6 18.86 -6.62 -2.58
C GLU A 6 19.43 -5.81 -3.75
N ASP A 7 18.65 -4.87 -4.28
CA ASP A 7 19.01 -3.97 -5.37
C ASP A 7 19.72 -2.69 -4.91
N THR A 8 19.95 -2.53 -3.60
CA THR A 8 20.56 -1.34 -3.00
C THR A 8 21.94 -1.65 -2.44
N HIS A 9 22.96 -0.91 -2.91
CA HIS A 9 24.33 -1.09 -2.42
C HIS A 9 24.42 -0.80 -0.90
N PRO A 10 25.16 -1.59 -0.11
CA PRO A 10 25.18 -1.47 1.35
C PRO A 10 25.52 -0.07 1.88
N GLU A 11 26.45 0.64 1.24
CA GLU A 11 26.81 2.02 1.64
C GLU A 11 25.66 3.02 1.40
N VAL A 12 24.85 2.83 0.35
CA VAL A 12 23.67 3.68 0.08
C VAL A 12 22.57 3.38 1.11
N GLU A 13 22.38 2.12 1.48
CA GLU A 13 21.44 1.74 2.53
C GLU A 13 21.82 2.36 3.89
N LYS A 14 23.12 2.42 4.23
CA LYS A 14 23.57 3.10 5.46
C LYS A 14 23.14 4.56 5.46
N VAL A 15 23.34 5.29 4.34
CA VAL A 15 22.90 6.69 4.21
C VAL A 15 21.39 6.81 4.40
N LEU A 16 20.60 5.92 3.79
CA LEU A 16 19.15 5.90 3.99
C LEU A 16 18.78 5.72 5.47
N VAL A 17 19.40 4.75 6.15
CA VAL A 17 19.15 4.48 7.58
C VAL A 17 19.53 5.68 8.45
N GLU A 18 20.64 6.35 8.18
CA GLU A 18 21.07 7.54 8.90
C GLU A 18 20.10 8.71 8.72
N LEU A 19 19.65 8.96 7.49
CA LEU A 19 18.64 9.99 7.18
C LEU A 19 17.31 9.69 7.89
N LEU A 20 16.87 8.43 7.88
CA LEU A 20 15.68 8.00 8.59
C LEU A 20 15.85 8.17 10.11
N ARG A 21 17.01 7.82 10.69
CA ARG A 21 17.26 8.02 12.13
C ARG A 21 17.20 9.49 12.52
N ALA A 22 17.80 10.37 11.71
CA ALA A 22 17.84 11.82 11.94
C ALA A 22 16.47 12.51 11.76
N ALA A 23 15.54 11.92 11.01
CA ALA A 23 14.21 12.49 10.82
C ALA A 23 13.40 12.57 12.12
N SER A 24 12.69 13.69 12.30
CA SER A 24 11.77 13.86 13.43
C SER A 24 10.63 12.83 13.38
N PRO A 25 9.99 12.50 14.52
CA PRO A 25 8.85 11.59 14.55
C PRO A 25 7.71 12.01 13.59
N ALA A 26 7.40 13.31 13.54
CA ALA A 26 6.38 13.84 12.64
C ALA A 26 6.76 13.64 11.16
N ARG A 27 8.03 13.84 10.80
CA ARG A 27 8.50 13.63 9.43
C ARG A 27 8.44 12.16 9.03
N LYS A 28 8.81 11.25 9.93
CA LYS A 28 8.67 9.80 9.72
C LYS A 28 7.22 9.41 9.46
N LEU A 29 6.29 9.92 10.28
CA LEU A 29 4.87 9.64 10.10
C LEU A 29 4.37 10.16 8.74
N ALA A 30 4.76 11.38 8.35
CA ALA A 30 4.39 11.94 7.05
C ALA A 30 4.91 11.07 5.87
N MET A 31 6.13 10.56 5.95
CA MET A 31 6.68 9.64 4.95
C MET A 31 5.87 8.34 4.87
N VAL A 32 5.54 7.73 6.01
CA VAL A 32 4.75 6.49 6.07
C VAL A 32 3.34 6.71 5.48
N LEU A 33 2.68 7.81 5.84
CA LEU A 33 1.35 8.14 5.31
C LEU A 33 1.38 8.36 3.79
N SER A 34 2.38 9.08 3.29
CA SER A 34 2.56 9.30 1.85
C SER A 34 2.83 7.99 1.09
N ALA A 35 3.67 7.10 1.64
CA ALA A 35 3.92 5.79 1.05
C ALA A 35 2.65 4.92 1.03
N ASN A 36 1.84 4.94 2.10
CA ASN A 36 0.57 4.22 2.16
C ASN A 36 -0.41 4.72 1.10
N GLN A 37 -0.52 6.04 0.91
CA GLN A 37 -1.38 6.62 -0.13
C GLN A 37 -0.94 6.15 -1.53
N THR A 38 0.36 6.24 -1.81
CA THR A 38 0.94 5.82 -3.10
C THR A 38 0.68 4.34 -3.37
N ALA A 39 0.91 3.47 -2.38
CA ALA A 39 0.68 2.04 -2.53
C ALA A 39 -0.81 1.69 -2.80
N ARG A 40 -1.75 2.43 -2.20
CA ARG A 40 -3.18 2.28 -2.49
C ARG A 40 -3.54 2.68 -3.91
N GLU A 41 -2.94 3.76 -4.42
CA GLU A 41 -3.15 4.23 -5.80
C GLU A 41 -2.60 3.25 -6.82
N LEU A 42 -1.41 2.69 -6.58
CA LEU A 42 -0.83 1.64 -7.41
C LEU A 42 -1.71 0.38 -7.41
N ALA A 43 -2.17 -0.05 -6.23
CA ALA A 43 -3.06 -1.20 -6.11
C ALA A 43 -4.40 -0.98 -6.86
N LEU A 44 -4.99 0.22 -6.74
CA LEU A 44 -6.22 0.58 -7.43
C LEU A 44 -6.04 0.61 -8.96
N THR A 45 -4.88 1.09 -9.43
CA THR A 45 -4.54 1.06 -10.87
C THR A 45 -4.49 -0.37 -11.39
N GLY A 46 -3.77 -1.27 -10.70
CA GLY A 46 -3.74 -2.67 -11.08
C GLY A 46 -5.11 -3.37 -10.99
N LEU A 47 -5.99 -2.94 -10.07
CA LEU A 47 -7.37 -3.44 -10.02
C LEU A 47 -8.20 -2.99 -11.23
N ARG A 48 -8.05 -1.73 -11.68
CA ARG A 48 -8.71 -1.23 -12.90
C ARG A 48 -8.28 -2.01 -14.14
N GLU A 49 -6.99 -2.33 -14.25
CA GLU A 49 -6.47 -3.13 -15.38
C GLU A 49 -7.03 -4.56 -15.38
N ARG A 50 -7.14 -5.21 -14.21
CA ARG A 50 -7.66 -6.58 -14.09
C ARG A 50 -9.18 -6.67 -14.14
N HIS A 51 -9.89 -5.61 -13.76
CA HIS A 51 -11.35 -5.56 -13.68
C HIS A 51 -11.90 -4.32 -14.39
N PRO A 52 -11.73 -4.19 -15.72
CA PRO A 52 -12.10 -2.98 -16.45
C PRO A 52 -13.61 -2.67 -16.45
N ALA A 53 -14.46 -3.67 -16.20
CA ALA A 53 -15.91 -3.51 -16.13
C ALA A 53 -16.43 -3.22 -14.70
N ASP A 54 -15.57 -3.28 -13.68
CA ASP A 54 -16.00 -3.03 -12.31
C ASP A 54 -16.31 -1.53 -12.10
N SER A 55 -17.40 -1.26 -11.40
CA SER A 55 -17.68 0.09 -10.93
C SER A 55 -16.64 0.55 -9.91
N GLU A 56 -16.47 1.86 -9.77
CA GLU A 56 -15.59 2.46 -8.77
C GLU A 56 -15.90 2.01 -7.33
N ALA A 57 -17.15 1.63 -7.02
CA ALA A 57 -17.51 1.07 -5.72
C ALA A 57 -16.96 -0.37 -5.54
N ARG A 58 -17.06 -1.21 -6.58
CA ARG A 58 -16.49 -2.57 -6.58
C ARG A 58 -14.97 -2.53 -6.48
N LEU A 59 -14.31 -1.63 -7.22
CA LEU A 59 -12.87 -1.45 -7.17
C LEU A 59 -12.39 -1.04 -5.77
N ARG A 60 -13.07 -0.08 -5.12
CA ARG A 60 -12.78 0.28 -3.72
C ARG A 60 -12.99 -0.90 -2.77
N ARG A 61 -14.04 -1.69 -2.99
CA ARG A 61 -14.30 -2.87 -2.17
C ARG A 61 -13.22 -3.94 -2.34
N ARG A 62 -12.74 -4.19 -3.55
CA ARG A 62 -11.59 -5.10 -3.81
C ARG A 62 -10.28 -4.55 -3.22
N LEU A 63 -10.08 -3.24 -3.26
CA LEU A 63 -8.93 -2.62 -2.60
C LEU A 63 -8.96 -2.89 -1.09
N ALA A 64 -10.14 -2.86 -0.46
CA ALA A 64 -10.27 -3.22 0.95
C ALA A 64 -9.85 -4.67 1.23
N ASP A 65 -10.20 -5.63 0.36
CA ASP A 65 -9.73 -7.03 0.51
C ASP A 65 -8.20 -7.13 0.43
N LEU A 66 -7.57 -6.43 -0.53
CA LEU A 66 -6.11 -6.41 -0.66
C LEU A 66 -5.43 -5.74 0.53
N TRP A 67 -6.03 -4.68 1.08
CA TRP A 67 -5.39 -3.84 2.09
C TRP A 67 -5.57 -4.34 3.52
N LEU A 68 -6.75 -4.88 3.84
CA LEU A 68 -7.12 -5.31 5.18
C LEU A 68 -7.17 -6.83 5.32
N GLY A 69 -7.21 -7.54 4.19
CA GLY A 69 -7.62 -8.94 4.14
C GLY A 69 -9.14 -9.07 4.07
N PRO A 70 -9.64 -10.18 3.49
CA PRO A 70 -11.06 -10.34 3.15
C PRO A 70 -11.99 -10.36 4.38
N GLU A 71 -11.51 -10.88 5.51
CA GLU A 71 -12.29 -10.94 6.75
C GLU A 71 -12.59 -9.54 7.30
N LEU A 72 -11.55 -8.71 7.47
CA LEU A 72 -11.69 -7.35 7.98
C LEU A 72 -12.40 -6.44 6.98
N ALA A 73 -12.11 -6.62 5.68
CA ALA A 73 -12.81 -5.90 4.63
C ALA A 73 -14.31 -6.19 4.64
N THR A 74 -14.71 -7.43 4.87
CA THR A 74 -16.14 -7.80 4.98
C THR A 74 -16.79 -7.18 6.21
N LYS A 75 -16.11 -7.19 7.36
CA LYS A 75 -16.62 -6.58 8.61
C LYS A 75 -16.79 -5.06 8.47
N ALA A 76 -15.85 -4.39 7.81
CA ALA A 76 -15.85 -2.92 7.71
C ALA A 76 -16.68 -2.37 6.53
N TYR A 77 -16.73 -3.10 5.41
CA TYR A 77 -17.31 -2.61 4.15
C TYR A 77 -18.39 -3.53 3.54
N GLY A 78 -18.77 -4.61 4.24
CA GLY A 78 -19.74 -5.60 3.74
C GLY A 78 -19.12 -6.59 2.74
N PRO A 79 -19.88 -7.56 2.20
CA PRO A 79 -19.37 -8.49 1.20
C PRO A 79 -19.05 -7.78 -0.13
N LEU A 80 -18.13 -8.35 -0.93
CA LEU A 80 -17.96 -7.91 -2.31
C LEU A 80 -19.24 -8.28 -3.09
N PRO A 81 -19.88 -7.33 -3.80
CA PRO A 81 -21.12 -7.65 -4.53
C PRO A 81 -20.85 -8.69 -5.62
N ASP A 82 -21.81 -9.55 -5.90
CA ASP A 82 -21.71 -10.49 -7.01
C ASP A 82 -21.66 -9.75 -8.36
N ASN A 83 -21.04 -10.37 -9.36
CA ASN A 83 -21.17 -9.93 -10.74
C ASN A 83 -22.60 -10.29 -11.16
N GLY A 84 -23.53 -9.33 -11.16
CA GLY A 84 -24.87 -9.56 -11.70
C GLY A 84 -24.81 -10.10 -13.12
#